data_AF-R6XV97-F1
#
_entry.id   AF-R6XV97-F1
#
_cell.length_a   1.000
_cell.length_b   1.000
_cell.length_c   1.000
_cell.angle_alpha   90.00
_cell.angle_beta   90.00
_cell.angle_gamma   90.00
#
_symmetry.space_group_name_H-M   'P 1'
#
loop_
_entity.id
_entity.type
_entity.pdbx_description
1 polymer ?
#
loop_
_entity_poly.entity_id
_entity_poly.type
_entity_poly.pdbx_seq_one_letter_code
_entity_poly.pdbx_strand_id
1 'polypeptide(L)'
;MKKNTKIIITILFMIFAFNPFELYYNARTPSIYQQRIYFDKEFSLLNLNEFREKEKEIFKNKTYIIVLENDTRMDYQNTINIIQNRFSKNDWLFLNENKNTRGENTKNVIMLFEKKEYRSEVEVFSSEIVLRFWHKNYYGK
;
A
#
# COMPACT_ATOMS: atom_id res chain seq x y z
N MET A 1 17.88 32.25 34.40
CA MET A 1 17.77 31.81 32.98
C MET A 1 18.36 30.43 32.65
N LYS A 2 19.14 29.76 33.52
CA LYS A 2 19.83 28.47 33.19
C LYS A 2 19.04 27.18 33.43
N LYS A 3 17.94 27.19 34.20
CA LYS A 3 17.14 25.99 34.52
C LYS A 3 16.10 25.65 33.45
N ASN A 4 15.44 26.67 32.89
CA ASN A 4 14.34 26.47 31.93
C ASN A 4 14.84 25.95 30.58
N THR A 5 16.03 26.34 30.15
CA THR A 5 16.65 25.84 28.91
C THR A 5 16.94 24.34 28.97
N LYS A 6 17.36 23.82 30.14
CA LYS A 6 17.59 22.38 30.31
C LYS A 6 16.30 21.58 30.15
N ILE A 7 15.19 22.07 30.69
CA ILE A 7 13.88 21.39 30.60
C ILE A 7 13.38 21.38 29.14
N ILE A 8 13.52 22.50 28.42
CA ILE A 8 13.12 22.58 27.00
C ILE A 8 13.95 21.62 26.14
N ILE A 9 15.28 21.56 26.37
CA ILE A 9 16.15 20.62 25.66
C ILE A 9 15.77 19.17 25.96
N THR A 10 15.46 18.84 27.22
CA THR A 10 15.03 17.49 27.61
C THR A 10 13.70 17.09 26.97
N ILE A 11 12.73 18.01 26.90
CA ILE A 11 11.44 17.75 26.25
C ILE A 11 11.63 17.56 24.74
N LEU A 12 12.44 18.40 24.08
CA LEU A 12 12.78 18.19 22.67
C LEU A 12 13.44 16.82 22.45
N PHE A 13 14.39 16.43 23.31
CA PHE A 13 15.08 15.15 23.20
C PHE A 13 14.12 13.96 23.38
N MET A 14 13.13 14.07 24.26
CA MET A 14 12.08 13.05 24.39
C MET A 14 11.19 13.00 23.14
N ILE A 15 10.80 14.14 22.56
CA ILE A 15 10.01 14.17 21.33
C ILE A 15 10.78 13.49 20.17
N PHE A 16 12.09 13.72 20.08
CA PHE A 16 12.95 13.04 19.10
C PHE A 16 13.14 11.55 19.40
N ALA A 17 13.25 11.15 20.67
CA ALA A 17 13.43 9.75 21.06
C ALA A 17 12.16 8.89 20.90
N PHE A 18 10.97 9.49 21.07
CA PHE A 18 9.68 8.80 20.93
C PHE A 18 9.09 8.88 19.52
N ASN A 19 9.73 9.60 18.60
CA ASN A 19 9.34 9.65 17.20
C ASN A 19 10.48 9.13 16.30
N PRO A 20 10.83 7.84 16.37
CA PRO A 20 11.89 7.26 15.56
C PRO A 20 11.56 7.20 14.06
N PHE A 21 10.38 7.71 13.64
CA PHE A 21 9.90 7.64 12.27
C PHE A 21 10.63 8.57 11.30
N GLU A 22 11.28 9.64 11.76
CA GLU A 22 11.87 10.62 10.84
C GLU A 22 13.39 10.49 10.62
N LEU A 23 14.11 9.72 11.43
CA LEU A 23 15.58 9.73 11.43
C LEU A 23 16.27 8.63 10.60
N TYR A 24 15.52 7.78 9.88
CA TYR A 24 16.08 6.70 9.04
C TYR A 24 15.77 6.84 7.54
N TYR A 25 15.51 8.05 7.04
CA TYR A 25 15.32 8.32 5.60
C TYR A 25 16.62 8.36 4.77
N ASN A 26 17.71 7.75 5.25
CA ASN A 26 19.02 7.77 4.57
C ASN A 26 19.48 6.42 3.98
N ALA A 27 18.56 5.48 3.73
CA ALA A 27 18.84 4.34 2.86
C ALA A 27 18.01 4.45 1.58
N ARG A 28 18.68 4.39 0.42
CA ARG A 28 18.10 4.38 -0.94
C ARG A 28 17.05 3.28 -1.19
N THR A 29 16.71 2.42 -0.23
CA THR A 29 15.52 1.55 -0.27
C THR A 29 15.23 1.13 1.18
N PRO A 30 13.98 1.30 1.68
CA PRO A 30 13.61 0.87 3.02
C PRO A 30 13.79 -0.64 3.18
N SER A 31 14.06 -1.10 4.40
CA SER A 31 14.10 -2.54 4.69
C SER A 31 12.74 -3.21 4.46
N ILE A 32 12.75 -4.53 4.24
CA ILE A 32 11.52 -5.34 4.11
C ILE A 32 10.59 -5.12 5.31
N TYR A 33 11.13 -5.04 6.52
CA TYR A 33 10.36 -4.80 7.73
C TYR A 33 9.69 -3.41 7.76
N GLN A 34 10.42 -2.36 7.40
CA GLN A 34 9.88 -1.00 7.32
C GLN A 34 8.78 -0.90 6.26
N GLN A 35 8.98 -1.54 5.11
CA GLN A 35 7.98 -1.60 4.05
C GLN A 35 6.72 -2.34 4.48
N ARG A 36 6.87 -3.46 5.19
CA ARG A 36 5.73 -4.18 5.77
C ARG A 36 4.89 -3.25 6.65
N ILE A 37 5.51 -2.57 7.62
CA ILE A 37 4.79 -1.64 8.52
C ILE A 37 4.08 -0.56 7.71
N TYR A 38 4.77 -0.01 6.70
CA TYR A 38 4.19 1.00 5.83
C TYR A 38 2.98 0.47 5.06
N PHE A 39 3.09 -0.68 4.40
CA PHE A 39 2.02 -1.28 3.61
C PHE A 39 0.85 -1.78 4.47
N ASP A 40 1.12 -2.29 5.67
CA ASP A 40 0.08 -2.64 6.64
C ASP A 40 -0.77 -1.42 7.01
N LYS A 41 -0.10 -0.29 7.25
CA LYS A 41 -0.79 0.98 7.53
C LYS A 41 -1.57 1.48 6.32
N GLU A 42 -0.94 1.53 5.15
CA GLU A 42 -1.61 2.00 3.91
C GLU A 42 -2.83 1.13 3.58
N PHE A 43 -2.70 -0.20 3.66
CA PHE A 43 -3.83 -1.10 3.43
C PHE A 43 -4.98 -0.87 4.42
N SER A 44 -4.66 -0.69 5.70
CA SER A 44 -5.67 -0.37 6.72
C SER A 44 -6.40 0.95 6.41
N LEU A 45 -5.70 1.93 5.86
CA LEU A 45 -6.26 3.23 5.46
C LEU A 45 -7.12 3.16 4.19
N LEU A 46 -6.83 2.22 3.28
CA LEU A 46 -7.68 1.96 2.11
C LEU A 46 -9.10 1.56 2.56
N ASN A 47 -9.25 0.93 3.73
CA ASN A 47 -10.53 0.61 4.35
C ASN A 47 -11.45 -0.17 3.39
N LEU A 48 -10.92 -1.29 2.87
CA LEU A 48 -11.54 -2.19 1.91
C LEU A 48 -12.41 -3.27 2.60
N ASN A 49 -13.12 -2.89 3.66
CA ASN A 49 -13.86 -3.82 4.52
C ASN A 49 -15.04 -4.50 3.80
N GLU A 50 -15.47 -3.97 2.66
CA GLU A 50 -16.40 -4.62 1.74
C GLU A 50 -15.88 -5.96 1.18
N PHE A 51 -14.57 -6.20 1.20
CA PHE A 51 -13.95 -7.44 0.75
C PHE A 51 -13.35 -8.20 1.95
N ARG A 52 -13.51 -9.52 1.95
CA ARG A 52 -12.96 -10.35 3.04
C ARG A 52 -11.49 -10.65 2.76
N GLU A 53 -10.61 -10.37 3.72
CA GLU A 53 -9.21 -10.79 3.61
C GLU A 53 -9.11 -12.33 3.57
N LYS A 54 -8.52 -12.87 2.50
CA LYS A 54 -8.31 -14.31 2.30
C LYS A 54 -6.89 -14.71 2.69
N GLU A 55 -5.91 -13.95 2.22
CA GLU A 55 -4.50 -14.24 2.44
C GLU A 55 -3.67 -12.96 2.47
N LYS A 56 -2.59 -12.99 3.24
CA LYS A 56 -1.63 -11.91 3.37
C LYS A 56 -0.22 -12.49 3.31
N GLU A 57 0.34 -12.57 2.10
CA GLU A 57 1.71 -13.02 1.88
C GLU A 57 2.69 -11.86 2.08
N ILE A 58 3.58 -12.01 3.06
CA ILE A 58 4.33 -10.88 3.57
C ILE A 58 5.36 -10.37 2.57
N PHE A 59 6.14 -11.21 1.88
CA PHE A 59 7.03 -10.74 0.80
C PHE A 59 7.43 -11.87 -0.14
N LYS A 60 6.86 -11.93 -1.35
CA LYS A 60 7.34 -12.80 -2.43
C LYS A 60 8.08 -11.93 -3.44
N ASN A 61 9.33 -12.26 -3.72
CA ASN A 61 10.20 -11.51 -4.65
C ASN A 61 10.35 -10.00 -4.34
N LYS A 62 10.21 -9.58 -3.07
CA LYS A 62 10.22 -8.16 -2.65
C LYS A 62 8.91 -7.39 -2.96
N THR A 63 7.80 -8.10 -3.14
CA THR A 63 6.44 -7.56 -3.22
C THR A 63 5.60 -8.01 -2.03
N TYR A 64 4.89 -7.07 -1.42
CA TYR A 64 3.88 -7.31 -0.39
C TYR A 64 2.55 -7.65 -1.05
N ILE A 65 1.92 -8.79 -0.71
CA ILE A 65 0.72 -9.26 -1.41
C ILE A 65 -0.42 -9.44 -0.42
N ILE A 66 -1.58 -8.89 -0.76
CA ILE A 66 -2.83 -9.07 -0.04
C ILE A 66 -3.86 -9.60 -1.03
N VAL A 67 -4.52 -10.69 -0.67
CA VAL A 67 -5.59 -11.30 -1.44
C VAL A 67 -6.90 -11.12 -0.70
N LEU A 68 -7.87 -10.53 -1.37
CA LEU A 68 -9.23 -10.33 -0.86
C LEU A 68 -10.19 -11.21 -1.66
N GLU A 69 -11.19 -11.76 -0.99
CA GLU A 69 -12.33 -12.41 -1.62
C GLU A 69 -13.25 -11.32 -2.20
N ASN A 70 -13.52 -11.42 -3.50
CA ASN A 70 -14.51 -10.58 -4.16
C ASN A 70 -15.86 -11.28 -4.10
N ASP A 71 -16.91 -10.57 -3.66
CA ASP A 71 -18.26 -11.11 -3.78
C ASP A 71 -18.57 -11.27 -5.26
N THR A 72 -18.72 -12.52 -5.71
CA THR A 72 -19.05 -12.87 -7.11
C THR A 72 -20.35 -12.23 -7.62
N ARG A 73 -21.17 -11.66 -6.75
CA ARG A 73 -22.39 -10.91 -7.08
C ARG A 73 -22.14 -9.43 -7.35
N MET A 74 -20.98 -8.91 -6.98
CA MET A 74 -20.61 -7.52 -7.22
C MET A 74 -20.23 -7.34 -8.68
N ASP A 75 -20.89 -6.37 -9.35
CA ASP A 75 -20.53 -6.03 -10.72
C ASP A 75 -19.07 -5.56 -10.80
N TYR A 76 -18.41 -5.98 -11.86
CA TYR A 76 -16.99 -5.79 -12.06
C TYR A 76 -16.59 -4.30 -12.10
N GLN A 77 -17.43 -3.46 -12.73
CA GLN A 77 -17.20 -2.02 -12.77
C GLN A 77 -17.39 -1.39 -11.39
N ASN A 78 -18.32 -1.92 -10.58
CA ASN A 78 -18.51 -1.45 -9.22
C ASN A 78 -17.29 -1.76 -8.34
N THR A 79 -16.71 -2.97 -8.44
CA THR A 79 -15.47 -3.32 -7.74
C THR A 79 -14.33 -2.37 -8.11
N ILE A 80 -14.14 -2.09 -9.42
CA ILE A 80 -13.13 -1.14 -9.91
C ILE A 80 -13.35 0.25 -9.32
N ASN A 81 -14.58 0.77 -9.37
CA ASN A 81 -14.92 2.10 -8.86
C ASN A 81 -14.65 2.24 -7.36
N ILE A 82 -14.98 1.21 -6.58
CA ILE A 82 -14.70 1.16 -5.14
C ILE A 82 -13.19 1.26 -4.91
N ILE A 83 -12.40 0.39 -5.56
CA ILE A 83 -10.95 0.34 -5.40
C ILE A 83 -10.32 1.69 -5.78
N GLN A 84 -10.62 2.21 -6.97
CA GLN A 84 -10.09 3.50 -7.43
C GLN A 84 -10.42 4.62 -6.42
N ASN A 85 -11.68 4.69 -5.96
CA ASN A 85 -12.10 5.67 -4.96
C ASN A 85 -11.33 5.53 -3.63
N ARG A 86 -11.12 4.31 -3.12
CA ARG A 86 -10.34 4.07 -1.89
C ARG A 86 -8.88 4.51 -2.03
N PHE A 87 -8.26 4.18 -3.16
CA PHE A 87 -6.88 4.57 -3.45
C PHE A 87 -6.76 6.10 -3.59
N SER A 88 -7.61 6.74 -4.40
CA SER A 88 -7.57 8.19 -4.60
C SER A 88 -7.83 8.98 -3.31
N LYS A 89 -8.74 8.52 -2.44
CA LYS A 89 -8.96 9.13 -1.10
C LYS A 89 -7.75 9.04 -0.17
N ASN A 90 -6.80 8.15 -0.46
CA ASN A 90 -5.59 7.92 0.31
C ASN A 90 -4.33 8.41 -0.43
N ASP A 91 -4.47 9.41 -1.31
CA ASP A 91 -3.38 10.06 -2.07
C ASP A 91 -2.57 9.12 -2.98
N TRP A 92 -3.15 7.99 -3.37
CA TRP A 92 -2.58 7.15 -4.42
C TRP A 92 -3.02 7.67 -5.78
N LEU A 93 -2.05 8.00 -6.62
CA LEU A 93 -2.26 8.43 -7.99
C LEU A 93 -2.53 7.22 -8.87
N PHE A 94 -3.69 7.20 -9.53
CA PHE A 94 -3.98 6.22 -10.56
C PHE A 94 -3.17 6.51 -11.82
N LEU A 95 -2.40 5.52 -12.29
CA LEU A 95 -1.52 5.66 -13.46
C LEU A 95 -2.15 5.09 -14.72
N ASN A 96 -2.66 3.86 -14.66
CA ASN A 96 -3.29 3.20 -15.79
C ASN A 96 -4.19 2.04 -15.37
N GLU A 97 -5.06 1.63 -16.30
CA GLU A 97 -5.83 0.40 -16.27
C GLU A 97 -5.50 -0.39 -17.55
N ASN A 98 -5.14 -1.66 -17.39
CA ASN A 98 -4.96 -2.60 -18.49
C ASN A 98 -5.98 -3.72 -18.35
N LYS A 99 -6.68 -4.03 -19.45
CA LYS A 99 -7.55 -5.20 -19.55
C LYS A 99 -6.74 -6.33 -20.16
N ASN A 100 -6.43 -7.36 -19.37
CA ASN A 100 -5.74 -8.53 -19.90
C ASN A 100 -6.77 -9.48 -20.50
N THR A 101 -6.62 -9.77 -21.80
CA THR A 101 -7.42 -10.75 -22.55
C THR A 101 -6.60 -11.98 -22.95
N ARG A 102 -5.49 -12.27 -22.25
CA ARG A 102 -4.69 -13.46 -22.52
C ARG A 102 -5.37 -14.72 -21.97
N GLY A 103 -5.89 -15.52 -22.89
CA GLY A 103 -6.16 -16.96 -22.72
C GLY A 103 -7.30 -17.31 -21.76
N GLU A 104 -8.38 -17.82 -22.33
CA GLU A 104 -9.54 -18.45 -21.68
C GLU A 104 -10.26 -17.62 -20.58
N ASN A 105 -11.25 -16.85 -21.04
CA ASN A 105 -12.46 -16.41 -20.32
C ASN A 105 -12.38 -15.59 -19.01
N THR A 106 -11.21 -15.28 -18.46
CA THR A 106 -11.11 -14.34 -17.33
C THR A 106 -10.78 -12.93 -17.81
N LYS A 107 -11.80 -12.06 -17.90
CA LYS A 107 -11.61 -10.61 -18.06
C LYS A 107 -11.01 -10.07 -16.76
N ASN A 108 -9.69 -9.97 -16.69
CA ASN A 108 -9.00 -9.38 -15.55
C ASN A 108 -8.59 -7.94 -15.89
N VAL A 109 -8.83 -7.04 -14.94
CA VAL A 109 -8.45 -5.63 -14.94
C VAL A 109 -7.31 -5.51 -13.98
N ILE A 110 -6.25 -4.89 -14.48
CA ILE A 110 -5.04 -4.58 -13.74
C ILE A 110 -4.99 -3.06 -13.64
N MET A 111 -5.06 -2.54 -12.42
CA MET A 111 -4.92 -1.12 -12.13
C MET A 111 -3.57 -0.86 -11.48
N LEU A 112 -2.88 0.19 -11.92
CA LEU A 112 -1.62 0.60 -11.33
C LEU A 112 -1.79 1.94 -10.61
N PHE A 113 -1.34 1.97 -9.37
CA PHE A 113 -1.35 3.15 -8.50
C PHE A 113 0.07 3.47 -8.01
N GLU A 114 0.30 4.75 -7.71
CA GLU A 114 1.58 5.25 -7.25
C GLU A 114 1.43 6.25 -6.11
N LYS A 115 2.31 6.15 -5.10
CA LYS A 115 2.37 7.09 -3.98
C LYS A 115 3.81 7.23 -3.51
N LYS A 116 4.37 8.45 -3.62
CA LYS A 116 5.77 8.75 -3.30
C LYS A 116 6.74 7.80 -4.01
N GLU A 117 7.49 7.00 -3.26
CA GLU A 117 8.46 6.00 -3.73
C GLU A 117 7.89 4.58 -3.85
N TYR A 118 6.57 4.43 -3.70
CA TYR A 118 5.87 3.14 -3.70
C TYR A 118 4.91 3.02 -4.88
N ARG A 119 4.65 1.77 -5.27
CA ARG A 119 3.64 1.39 -6.27
C ARG A 119 2.73 0.30 -5.72
N SER A 120 1.52 0.29 -6.23
CA SER A 120 0.54 -0.76 -5.99
C SER A 120 -0.07 -1.20 -7.32
N GLU A 121 -0.01 -2.48 -7.62
CA GLU A 121 -0.83 -3.10 -8.67
C GLU A 121 -2.03 -3.76 -8.01
N VAL A 122 -3.20 -3.61 -8.63
CA VAL A 122 -4.42 -4.27 -8.20
C VAL A 122 -4.98 -5.06 -9.37
N GLU A 123 -5.00 -6.37 -9.24
CA GLU A 123 -5.68 -7.26 -10.18
C GLU A 123 -7.04 -7.65 -9.63
N VAL A 124 -8.07 -7.43 -10.43
CA VAL A 124 -9.45 -7.81 -10.09
C VAL A 124 -9.82 -9.05 -10.90
N PHE A 125 -10.16 -10.13 -10.22
CA PHE A 125 -10.71 -11.36 -10.78
C PHE A 125 -12.21 -11.45 -10.43
N SER A 126 -12.91 -12.41 -11.01
CA SER A 126 -14.33 -12.64 -10.70
C SER A 126 -14.57 -12.99 -9.22
N SER A 127 -13.65 -13.70 -8.58
CA SER A 127 -13.78 -14.17 -7.19
C SER A 127 -12.76 -13.58 -6.22
N GLU A 128 -11.76 -12.84 -6.71
CA GLU A 128 -10.63 -12.38 -5.91
C GLU A 128 -10.14 -11.00 -6.35
N ILE A 129 -9.54 -10.27 -5.42
CA ILE A 129 -8.80 -9.04 -5.70
C ILE A 129 -7.41 -9.23 -5.11
N VAL A 130 -6.39 -9.06 -5.94
CA VAL A 130 -4.99 -9.20 -5.53
C VAL A 130 -4.33 -7.83 -5.53
N LEU A 131 -3.91 -7.36 -4.36
CA LEU A 131 -3.16 -6.12 -4.19
C LEU A 131 -1.69 -6.46 -4.01
N ARG A 132 -0.83 -5.84 -4.81
CA ARG A 132 0.62 -6.01 -4.77
C ARG A 132 1.27 -4.66 -4.51
N PHE A 133 1.96 -4.51 -3.39
CA PHE A 133 2.69 -3.29 -3.05
C PHE A 133 4.19 -3.51 -3.13
N TRP A 134 4.93 -2.52 -3.64
CA TRP A 134 6.38 -2.56 -3.64
C TRP A 134 7.00 -1.17 -3.63
N HIS A 135 8.24 -1.09 -3.17
CA HIS A 135 9.08 0.09 -3.34
C HIS A 135 9.63 0.13 -4.78
N LYS A 136 9.58 1.30 -5.43
CA LYS A 136 9.98 1.49 -6.85
C LYS A 136 11.37 0.93 -7.18
N ASN A 137 12.32 1.04 -6.26
CA ASN A 137 13.70 0.56 -6.48
C ASN A 137 13.86 -0.97 -6.56
N TYR A 138 12.82 -1.76 -6.30
CA TYR A 138 12.89 -3.21 -6.48
C TYR A 138 12.60 -3.70 -7.89
N TYR A 139 11.83 -2.91 -8.65
CA TYR A 139 11.39 -3.28 -9.99
C TYR A 139 11.62 -2.18 -11.03
N GLY A 140 12.16 -1.03 -10.61
CA GLY A 140 12.50 0.09 -11.48
C GLY A 140 13.89 -0.03 -12.10
N LYS A 141 13.90 -0.11 -13.43
CA LYS A 141 14.74 0.76 -14.28
C LYS A 141 13.90 1.98 -14.64
#